data_AF-A0A2V8BU54-F1
#
_entry.id   AF-A0A2V8BU54-F1
#
_cell.length_a   1.000
_cell.length_b   1.000
_cell.length_c   1.000
_cell.angle_alpha   90.00
_cell.angle_beta   90.00
_cell.angle_gamma   90.00
#
_symmetry.space_group_name_H-M   'P 1'
#
loop_
_entity.id
_entity.type
_entity.pdbx_description
1 polymer ?
#
loop_
_entity_poly.entity_id
_entity_poly.type
_entity_poly.pdbx_seq_one_letter_code
_entity_poly.pdbx_strand_id
1 'polypeptide(L)'
;MTGHLPERTRWAIVMAFAIAMGWVEAASVFYIRALVDRIEPYQADPLPMNGALGNVELWREAATLVMIATLGVLAGRTWRRRAGYAALAFGAWDIFYYVFLRLISGWPRTLMDWDILFLLPLPWWGPVLAPVSIALVMILWGTLATQSGDGTADARWAWALAGVGIGLALAVFMIDTWRALRDGRDAILQVLPTMFNWPLFWVALLLMASPALHQVAFLRTKKSVFRLPCCWRLP
;
A
#
# COMPACT_ATOMS: atom_id res chain seq x y z
N MET A 1 -25.39 8.12 -26.28
CA MET A 1 -24.81 6.95 -25.57
C MET A 1 -23.50 7.40 -24.93
N THR A 2 -23.52 7.87 -23.69
CA THR A 2 -22.28 8.10 -22.92
C THR A 2 -21.73 6.72 -22.54
N GLY A 3 -20.80 6.22 -23.35
CA GLY A 3 -20.16 4.91 -23.16
C GLY A 3 -19.37 4.89 -21.85
N HIS A 4 -20.04 4.58 -20.74
CA HIS A 4 -19.37 4.39 -19.46
C HIS A 4 -18.81 2.97 -19.42
N LEU A 5 -17.48 2.87 -19.39
CA LEU A 5 -16.78 1.59 -19.19
C LEU A 5 -17.35 0.89 -17.93
N PRO A 6 -17.62 -0.42 -17.99
CA PRO A 6 -17.99 -1.19 -16.81
C PRO A 6 -16.93 -1.08 -15.70
N GLU A 7 -17.35 -1.11 -14.43
CA GLU A 7 -16.42 -1.01 -13.29
C GLU A 7 -15.38 -2.15 -13.29
N ARG A 8 -15.74 -3.33 -13.81
CA ARG A 8 -14.80 -4.45 -13.99
C ARG A 8 -13.69 -4.13 -14.99
N THR A 9 -14.04 -3.47 -16.09
CA THR A 9 -13.08 -3.05 -17.11
C THR A 9 -12.16 -1.97 -16.57
N ARG A 10 -12.70 -0.98 -15.85
CA ARG A 10 -11.88 0.05 -15.19
C ARG A 10 -10.94 -0.53 -14.16
N TRP A 11 -11.41 -1.47 -13.34
CA TRP A 11 -10.57 -2.22 -12.40
C TRP A 11 -9.40 -2.90 -13.10
N ALA A 12 -9.66 -3.59 -14.22
CA ALA A 12 -8.60 -4.25 -14.98
C ALA A 12 -7.59 -3.27 -15.57
N ILE A 13 -8.06 -2.13 -16.08
CA ILE A 13 -7.19 -1.06 -16.61
C ILE A 13 -6.32 -0.46 -15.50
N VAL A 14 -6.89 -0.17 -14.33
CA VAL A 14 -6.14 0.37 -13.17
C VAL A 14 -5.10 -0.63 -12.70
N MET A 15 -5.45 -1.92 -12.62
CA MET A 15 -4.48 -2.99 -12.28
C MET A 15 -3.35 -3.05 -13.30
N ALA A 16 -3.66 -3.09 -14.60
CA ALA A 16 -2.65 -3.15 -15.65
C ALA A 16 -1.71 -1.93 -15.61
N PHE A 17 -2.26 -0.73 -15.40
CA PHE A 17 -1.48 0.50 -15.24
C PHE A 17 -0.57 0.42 -14.01
N ALA A 18 -1.10 0.04 -12.85
CA ALA A 18 -0.34 -0.03 -11.61
C ALA A 18 0.80 -1.07 -11.67
N ILE A 19 0.55 -2.20 -12.33
CA ILE A 19 1.57 -3.22 -12.59
C ILE A 19 2.67 -2.64 -13.50
N ALA A 20 2.32 -2.05 -14.63
CA ALA A 20 3.31 -1.43 -15.52
C ALA A 20 4.11 -0.31 -14.82
N MET A 21 3.44 0.51 -14.01
CA MET A 21 4.08 1.53 -13.18
C MET A 21 5.07 0.90 -12.17
N GLY A 22 4.71 -0.24 -11.58
CA GLY A 22 5.60 -1.00 -10.68
C GLY A 22 6.89 -1.45 -11.36
N TRP A 23 6.84 -1.81 -12.64
CA TRP A 23 8.05 -2.14 -13.41
C TRP A 23 8.96 -0.92 -13.58
N VAL A 24 8.39 0.24 -13.94
CA VAL A 24 9.14 1.48 -14.12
C VAL A 24 9.83 1.89 -12.81
N GLU A 25 9.12 1.78 -11.69
CA GLU A 25 9.67 2.08 -10.37
C GLU A 25 10.79 1.09 -9.98
N ALA A 26 10.58 -0.21 -10.19
CA ALA A 26 11.60 -1.23 -9.91
C ALA A 26 12.87 -1.01 -10.76
N ALA A 27 12.72 -0.70 -12.05
CA ALA A 27 13.83 -0.38 -12.93
C ALA A 27 14.57 0.89 -12.47
N SER A 28 13.84 1.93 -12.09
CA SER A 28 14.43 3.19 -11.60
C SER A 28 15.23 2.97 -10.31
N VAL A 29 14.65 2.26 -9.34
CA VAL A 29 15.33 1.92 -8.08
C VAL A 29 16.55 1.05 -8.34
N PHE A 30 16.44 0.05 -9.23
CA PHE A 30 17.58 -0.78 -9.61
C PHE A 30 18.73 0.05 -10.20
N TYR A 31 18.45 0.95 -11.14
CA TYR A 31 19.49 1.78 -11.74
C TYR A 31 20.18 2.65 -10.69
N ILE A 32 19.44 3.28 -9.78
CA ILE A 32 20.05 4.12 -8.73
C ILE A 32 20.91 3.25 -7.81
N ARG A 33 20.39 2.12 -7.34
CA ARG A 33 21.11 1.18 -6.48
C ARG A 33 22.36 0.61 -7.15
N ALA A 34 22.30 0.32 -8.45
CA ALA A 34 23.45 -0.15 -9.21
C ALA A 34 24.54 0.93 -9.37
N LEU A 35 24.16 2.20 -9.51
CA LEU A 35 25.11 3.32 -9.63
C LEU A 35 25.88 3.60 -8.33
N VAL A 36 25.31 3.25 -7.17
CA VAL A 36 25.95 3.44 -5.85
C VAL A 36 26.48 2.14 -5.25
N ASP A 37 26.47 1.03 -6.01
CA ASP A 37 26.86 -0.31 -5.55
C ASP A 37 26.08 -0.81 -4.31
N ARG A 38 24.79 -0.46 -4.23
CA ARG A 38 23.87 -0.83 -3.14
C ARG A 38 22.64 -1.60 -3.63
N ILE A 39 22.87 -2.65 -4.43
CA ILE A 39 21.79 -3.52 -4.93
C ILE A 39 21.00 -4.12 -3.76
N GLU A 40 21.70 -4.55 -2.70
CA GLU A 40 21.10 -4.99 -1.44
C GLU A 40 20.89 -3.80 -0.50
N PRO A 41 19.65 -3.45 -0.13
CA PRO A 41 19.37 -2.26 0.67
C PRO A 41 19.80 -2.42 2.14
N TYR A 42 19.73 -3.64 2.68
CA TYR A 42 20.09 -3.92 4.07
C TYR A 42 21.56 -4.30 4.19
N GLN A 43 22.42 -3.30 4.31
CA GLN A 43 23.87 -3.46 4.49
C GLN A 43 24.47 -2.29 5.29
N ALA A 44 25.75 -2.42 5.68
CA ALA A 44 26.46 -1.35 6.37
C ALA A 44 26.55 -0.10 5.47
N ASP A 45 26.30 1.07 6.07
CA ASP A 45 26.14 2.34 5.35
C ASP A 45 25.05 2.25 4.27
N PRO A 46 23.77 2.06 4.69
CA PRO A 46 22.67 1.71 3.78
C PRO A 46 22.25 2.88 2.87
N LEU A 47 22.49 4.11 3.30
CA LEU A 47 22.17 5.33 2.56
C LEU A 47 23.45 6.15 2.33
N PRO A 48 24.39 5.68 1.48
CA PRO A 48 25.65 6.37 1.19
C PRO A 48 25.44 7.64 0.34
N MET A 49 24.20 8.12 0.24
CA MET A 49 23.80 9.15 -0.73
C MET A 49 24.54 10.46 -0.49
N ASN A 50 25.38 10.79 -1.47
CA ASN A 50 25.59 12.16 -1.90
C ASN A 50 24.24 12.88 -2.01
N GLY A 51 24.10 14.04 -1.35
CA GLY A 51 22.80 14.69 -1.12
C GLY A 51 21.93 14.94 -2.37
N ALA A 52 22.52 14.94 -3.57
CA ALA A 52 21.80 15.00 -4.84
C ALA A 52 21.00 13.73 -5.16
N LEU A 53 21.56 12.52 -4.98
CA LEU A 53 20.86 11.27 -5.25
C LEU A 53 19.70 11.06 -4.26
N GLY A 54 19.90 11.39 -2.98
CA GLY A 54 18.83 11.32 -1.98
C GLY A 54 17.66 12.26 -2.27
N ASN A 55 17.92 13.46 -2.78
CA ASN A 55 16.84 14.38 -3.18
C ASN A 55 16.06 13.85 -4.40
N VAL A 56 16.74 13.23 -5.37
CA VAL A 56 16.06 12.63 -6.54
C VAL A 56 15.18 11.47 -6.11
N GLU A 57 15.65 10.59 -5.22
CA GLU A 57 14.82 9.51 -4.68
C GLU A 57 13.59 10.01 -3.94
N LEU A 58 13.75 11.07 -3.12
CA LEU A 58 12.65 11.67 -2.39
C LEU A 58 11.55 12.21 -3.32
N TRP A 59 11.95 12.91 -4.38
CA TRP A 59 11.00 13.45 -5.36
C TRP A 59 10.39 12.37 -6.24
N ARG A 60 11.12 11.29 -6.55
CA ARG A 60 10.58 10.12 -7.24
C ARG A 60 9.45 9.50 -6.42
N GLU A 61 9.68 9.23 -5.14
CA GLU A 61 8.65 8.67 -4.26
C GLU A 61 7.42 9.57 -4.12
N ALA A 62 7.64 10.89 -3.98
CA ALA A 62 6.55 11.87 -3.96
C ALA A 62 5.74 11.82 -5.27
N ALA A 63 6.42 11.72 -6.41
CA ALA A 63 5.76 11.61 -7.71
C ALA A 63 4.93 10.33 -7.82
N THR A 64 5.43 9.19 -7.34
CA THR A 64 4.68 7.92 -7.31
C THR A 64 3.39 8.03 -6.50
N LEU A 65 3.45 8.67 -5.32
CA LEU A 65 2.25 8.92 -4.51
C LEU A 65 1.24 9.83 -5.22
N VAL A 66 1.71 10.87 -5.90
CA VAL A 66 0.87 11.76 -6.71
C VAL A 66 0.23 11.01 -7.89
N MET A 67 0.99 10.17 -8.59
CA MET A 67 0.48 9.34 -9.69
C MET A 67 -0.63 8.39 -9.21
N ILE A 68 -0.45 7.73 -8.08
CA ILE A 68 -1.47 6.84 -7.49
C ILE A 68 -2.72 7.61 -7.09
N ALA A 69 -2.56 8.75 -6.41
CA ALA A 69 -3.67 9.57 -5.96
C ALA A 69 -4.48 10.11 -7.15
N THR A 70 -3.81 10.63 -8.16
CA THR A 70 -4.45 11.16 -9.37
C THR A 70 -5.13 10.07 -10.19
N LEU A 71 -4.52 8.88 -10.34
CA LEU A 71 -5.16 7.73 -10.99
C LEU A 71 -6.46 7.33 -10.28
N GLY A 72 -6.47 7.28 -8.95
CA GLY A 72 -7.67 7.03 -8.18
C GLY A 72 -8.76 8.09 -8.43
N VAL A 73 -8.40 9.37 -8.40
CA VAL A 73 -9.31 10.49 -8.68
C VAL A 73 -9.91 10.41 -10.09
N LEU A 74 -9.10 10.03 -11.09
CA LEU A 74 -9.52 9.89 -12.49
C LEU A 74 -10.44 8.68 -12.70
N ALA A 75 -10.15 7.54 -12.07
CA ALA A 75 -10.90 6.30 -12.27
C ALA A 75 -12.26 6.29 -11.51
N GLY A 76 -12.31 6.94 -10.34
CA GLY A 76 -13.47 6.93 -9.46
C GLY A 76 -14.45 8.09 -9.69
N ARG A 77 -15.76 7.77 -9.70
CA ARG A 77 -16.83 8.80 -9.81
C ARG A 77 -17.28 9.36 -8.46
N THR A 78 -17.16 8.57 -7.39
CA THR A 78 -17.49 8.96 -6.01
C THR A 78 -16.22 8.96 -5.16
N TRP A 79 -16.21 9.69 -4.04
CA TRP A 79 -15.06 9.72 -3.13
C TRP A 79 -14.59 8.31 -2.74
N ARG A 80 -15.53 7.44 -2.38
CA ARG A 80 -15.28 6.04 -2.03
C ARG A 80 -14.65 5.24 -3.17
N ARG A 81 -15.15 5.37 -4.40
CA ARG A 81 -14.54 4.68 -5.56
C ARG A 81 -13.17 5.26 -5.92
N ARG A 82 -12.97 6.58 -5.74
CA ARG A 82 -11.66 7.22 -5.96
C ARG A 82 -10.61 6.68 -5.00
N ALA A 83 -10.95 6.66 -3.71
CA ALA A 83 -10.10 6.06 -2.69
C ALA A 83 -9.90 4.56 -2.95
N GLY A 84 -10.94 3.83 -3.37
CA GLY A 84 -10.85 2.41 -3.72
C GLY A 84 -9.90 2.13 -4.89
N TYR A 85 -9.97 2.91 -5.97
CA TYR A 85 -9.05 2.78 -7.09
C TYR A 85 -7.62 3.22 -6.74
N ALA A 86 -7.44 4.25 -5.91
CA ALA A 86 -6.12 4.62 -5.38
C ALA A 86 -5.52 3.48 -4.54
N ALA A 87 -6.31 2.87 -3.65
CA ALA A 87 -5.85 1.75 -2.82
C ALA A 87 -5.51 0.52 -3.66
N LEU A 88 -6.34 0.22 -4.68
CA LEU A 88 -6.08 -0.85 -5.63
C LEU A 88 -4.76 -0.61 -6.38
N ALA A 89 -4.55 0.59 -6.91
CA ALA A 89 -3.35 0.96 -7.61
C ALA A 89 -2.11 0.89 -6.71
N PHE A 90 -2.19 1.43 -5.50
CA PHE A 90 -1.09 1.38 -4.53
C PHE A 90 -0.71 -0.07 -4.20
N GLY A 91 -1.69 -0.91 -3.84
CA GLY A 91 -1.38 -2.29 -3.45
C GLY A 91 -0.87 -3.14 -4.62
N ALA A 92 -1.40 -2.94 -5.84
CA ALA A 92 -0.90 -3.62 -7.02
C ALA A 92 0.52 -3.17 -7.37
N TRP A 93 0.77 -1.86 -7.35
CA TRP A 93 2.09 -1.29 -7.57
C TRP A 93 3.12 -1.85 -6.59
N ASP A 94 2.81 -1.84 -5.29
CA ASP A 94 3.72 -2.24 -4.22
C ASP A 94 4.14 -3.72 -4.33
N ILE A 95 3.16 -4.62 -4.56
CA ILE A 95 3.45 -6.05 -4.73
C ILE A 95 4.28 -6.29 -5.98
N PHE A 96 3.88 -5.70 -7.11
CA PHE A 96 4.57 -5.96 -8.38
C PHE A 96 5.93 -5.26 -8.45
N TYR A 97 6.13 -4.14 -7.76
CA TYR A 97 7.44 -3.55 -7.54
C TYR A 97 8.42 -4.59 -6.98
N TYR A 98 8.04 -5.32 -5.91
CA TYR A 98 8.89 -6.37 -5.35
C TYR A 98 9.08 -7.57 -6.27
N VAL A 99 8.03 -7.97 -7.01
CA VAL A 99 8.14 -9.04 -8.00
C VAL A 99 9.17 -8.69 -9.07
N PHE A 100 9.10 -7.47 -9.62
CA PHE A 100 10.01 -7.04 -10.67
C PHE A 100 11.41 -6.74 -10.15
N LEU A 101 11.53 -6.16 -8.95
CA LEU A 101 12.81 -5.98 -8.30
C LEU A 101 13.51 -7.33 -8.14
N ARG A 102 12.78 -8.37 -7.72
CA ARG A 102 13.36 -9.73 -7.59
C ARG A 102 13.80 -10.30 -8.93
N LEU A 103 13.05 -10.04 -10.00
CA LEU A 103 13.42 -10.50 -11.34
C LEU A 103 14.66 -9.78 -11.88
N ILE A 104 14.83 -8.50 -11.58
CA ILE A 104 15.91 -7.66 -12.11
C ILE A 104 17.20 -7.84 -11.29
N SER A 105 17.11 -7.84 -9.96
CA SER A 105 18.27 -7.80 -9.06
C SER A 105 18.45 -9.05 -8.19
N GLY A 106 17.48 -9.96 -8.17
CA GLY A 106 17.44 -11.08 -7.22
C GLY A 106 16.98 -10.68 -5.81
N TRP A 107 16.65 -9.41 -5.57
CA TRP A 107 16.18 -8.90 -4.29
C TRP A 107 14.67 -8.61 -4.29
N PRO A 108 13.89 -8.99 -3.26
CA PRO A 108 14.30 -9.69 -2.04
C PRO A 108 14.44 -11.19 -2.28
N ARG A 109 15.33 -11.84 -1.52
CA ARG A 109 15.54 -13.30 -1.54
C ARG A 109 14.44 -14.02 -0.77
N THR A 110 13.97 -13.42 0.32
CA THR A 110 12.87 -13.90 1.16
C THR A 110 11.91 -12.76 1.53
N LEU A 111 10.67 -13.08 1.93
CA LEU A 111 9.72 -12.06 2.41
C LEU A 111 10.13 -11.45 3.76
N MET A 112 11.13 -12.03 4.46
CA MET A 112 11.63 -11.50 5.73
C MET A 112 12.84 -10.58 5.55
N ASP A 113 13.32 -10.41 4.33
CA ASP A 113 14.42 -9.50 4.05
C ASP A 113 13.97 -8.06 4.28
N TRP A 114 14.84 -7.27 4.91
CA TRP A 114 14.59 -5.87 5.24
C TRP A 114 14.79 -4.97 4.03
N ASP A 115 13.85 -4.06 3.78
CA ASP A 115 14.00 -3.04 2.76
C ASP A 115 13.65 -1.65 3.33
N ILE A 116 14.08 -0.63 2.58
CA ILE A 116 13.65 0.75 2.76
C ILE A 116 12.41 0.95 1.89
N LEU A 117 11.26 1.02 2.55
CA LEU A 117 9.95 1.01 1.88
C LEU A 117 9.65 2.35 1.21
N PHE A 118 9.95 3.43 1.93
CA PHE A 118 9.81 4.83 1.52
C PHE A 118 10.80 5.66 2.33
N LEU A 119 11.24 6.80 1.80
CA LEU A 119 12.02 7.85 2.45
C LEU A 119 11.15 8.97 3.03
N LEU A 120 9.89 9.10 2.60
CA LEU A 120 8.97 10.15 3.04
C LEU A 120 8.09 9.74 4.23
N PRO A 121 7.93 10.58 5.26
CA PRO A 121 8.69 11.80 5.56
C PRO A 121 10.08 11.50 6.16
N LEU A 122 10.28 10.25 6.61
CA LEU A 122 11.55 9.69 7.10
C LEU A 122 11.68 8.28 6.51
N PRO A 123 12.90 7.71 6.41
CA PRO A 123 13.10 6.31 6.03
C PRO A 123 12.24 5.31 6.81
N TRP A 124 11.48 4.49 6.09
CA TRP A 124 10.62 3.42 6.58
C TRP A 124 11.35 2.09 6.44
N TRP A 125 11.72 1.50 7.55
CA TRP A 125 12.38 0.21 7.58
C TRP A 125 11.39 -0.90 7.92
N GLY A 126 11.41 -1.98 7.14
CA GLY A 126 10.63 -3.16 7.47
C GLY A 126 10.94 -4.37 6.60
N PRO A 127 10.59 -5.58 7.07
CA PRO A 127 10.62 -6.78 6.25
C PRO A 127 9.58 -6.69 5.13
N VAL A 128 9.90 -7.15 3.92
CA VAL A 128 9.02 -7.06 2.72
C VAL A 128 7.62 -7.65 2.95
N LEU A 129 7.48 -8.62 3.83
CA LEU A 129 6.17 -9.18 4.20
C LEU A 129 5.22 -8.12 4.75
N ALA A 130 5.71 -7.10 5.46
CA ALA A 130 4.91 -6.04 6.04
C ALA A 130 4.19 -5.16 4.99
N PRO A 131 4.88 -4.48 4.04
CA PRO A 131 4.22 -3.72 2.98
C PRO A 131 3.35 -4.61 2.10
N VAL A 132 3.79 -5.83 1.75
CA VAL A 132 2.98 -6.79 0.98
C VAL A 132 1.67 -7.13 1.69
N SER A 133 1.69 -7.29 3.02
CA SER A 133 0.47 -7.56 3.80
C SER A 133 -0.50 -6.37 3.77
N ILE A 134 0.01 -5.13 3.88
CA ILE A 134 -0.77 -3.90 3.73
C ILE A 134 -1.36 -3.81 2.32
N ALA A 135 -0.55 -4.06 1.30
CA ALA A 135 -0.95 -4.03 -0.10
C ALA A 135 -2.11 -5.00 -0.40
N LEU A 136 -2.08 -6.22 0.17
CA LEU A 136 -3.18 -7.18 0.06
C LEU A 136 -4.48 -6.66 0.68
N VAL A 137 -4.41 -6.03 1.86
CA VAL A 137 -5.58 -5.41 2.51
C VAL A 137 -6.12 -4.26 1.64
N MET A 138 -5.23 -3.45 1.05
CA MET A 138 -5.60 -2.34 0.17
C MET A 138 -6.25 -2.82 -1.14
N ILE A 139 -5.75 -3.90 -1.76
CA ILE A 139 -6.36 -4.52 -2.94
C ILE A 139 -7.74 -5.08 -2.60
N LEU A 140 -7.86 -5.80 -1.48
CA LEU A 140 -9.13 -6.36 -1.03
C LEU A 140 -10.16 -5.26 -0.82
N TRP A 141 -9.81 -4.24 -0.03
CA TRP A 141 -10.70 -3.12 0.24
C TRP A 141 -11.02 -2.33 -1.04
N GLY A 142 -10.02 -2.02 -1.86
CA GLY A 142 -10.19 -1.29 -3.12
C GLY A 142 -11.11 -2.02 -4.11
N THR A 143 -10.99 -3.34 -4.20
CA THR A 143 -11.89 -4.19 -4.99
C THR A 143 -13.31 -4.14 -4.43
N LEU A 144 -13.48 -4.29 -3.12
CA LEU A 144 -14.79 -4.18 -2.49
C LEU A 144 -15.41 -2.78 -2.69
N ALA A 145 -14.63 -1.72 -2.53
CA ALA A 145 -15.06 -0.34 -2.66
C ALA A 145 -15.50 0.03 -4.08
N THR A 146 -14.84 -0.52 -5.10
CA THR A 146 -15.11 -0.25 -6.52
C THR A 146 -16.19 -1.14 -7.11
N GLN A 147 -16.29 -2.41 -6.67
CA GLN A 147 -17.24 -3.38 -7.24
C GLN A 147 -18.58 -3.46 -6.49
N SER A 148 -18.70 -2.86 -5.30
CA SER A 148 -19.97 -2.82 -4.57
C SER A 148 -20.82 -1.62 -4.97
N GLY A 149 -22.13 -1.82 -5.03
CA GLY A 149 -23.09 -0.74 -5.29
C GLY A 149 -23.11 0.31 -4.18
N ASP A 150 -23.59 1.52 -4.50
CA ASP A 150 -23.48 2.73 -3.67
C ASP A 150 -24.29 2.70 -2.35
N GLY A 151 -25.00 1.61 -2.06
CA GLY A 151 -25.83 1.44 -0.86
C GLY A 151 -25.12 0.87 0.38
N THR A 152 -23.79 0.78 0.38
CA THR A 152 -23.03 0.38 1.58
C THR A 152 -22.88 1.59 2.50
N ALA A 153 -23.40 1.52 3.73
CA ALA A 153 -23.20 2.56 4.73
C ALA A 153 -21.70 2.68 5.06
N ASP A 154 -21.10 3.82 4.76
CA ASP A 154 -19.74 4.13 5.17
C ASP A 154 -19.71 4.33 6.69
N ALA A 155 -19.27 3.30 7.41
CA ALA A 155 -19.10 3.34 8.85
C ALA A 155 -17.95 4.28 9.22
N ARG A 156 -18.26 5.48 9.71
CA ARG A 156 -17.26 6.46 10.17
C ARG A 156 -16.27 5.88 11.19
N TRP A 157 -16.72 4.98 12.05
CA TRP A 157 -15.87 4.28 13.02
C TRP A 157 -14.83 3.38 12.33
N ALA A 158 -15.19 2.70 11.24
CA ALA A 158 -14.28 1.81 10.52
C ALA A 158 -13.17 2.62 9.85
N TRP A 159 -13.51 3.80 9.31
CA TRP A 159 -12.53 4.74 8.80
C TRP A 159 -11.62 5.31 9.89
N ALA A 160 -12.15 5.61 11.07
CA ALA A 160 -11.34 6.05 12.21
C ALA A 160 -10.36 4.97 12.65
N LEU A 161 -10.80 3.71 12.77
CA LEU A 161 -9.94 2.57 13.09
C LEU A 161 -8.87 2.37 12.02
N ALA A 162 -9.23 2.46 10.73
CA ALA A 162 -8.26 2.38 9.65
C ALA A 162 -7.20 3.49 9.74
N GLY A 163 -7.61 4.72 10.07
CA GLY A 163 -6.69 5.84 10.30
C GLY A 163 -5.73 5.60 11.46
N VAL A 164 -6.22 5.04 12.58
CA VAL A 164 -5.37 4.63 13.71
C VAL A 164 -4.40 3.53 13.28
N GLY A 165 -4.87 2.53 12.52
CA GLY A 165 -4.04 1.46 11.98
C GLY A 165 -2.92 1.99 11.08
N ILE A 166 -3.23 2.93 10.17
CA ILE A 166 -2.23 3.60 9.33
C ILE A 166 -1.19 4.31 10.21
N GLY A 167 -1.63 5.11 11.19
CA GLY A 167 -0.73 5.81 12.10
C GLY A 167 0.19 4.87 12.87
N LEU A 168 -0.33 3.74 13.36
CA LEU A 168 0.47 2.72 14.05
C LEU A 168 1.46 2.03 13.10
N ALA A 169 1.06 1.67 11.88
CA ALA A 169 1.94 1.06 10.91
C ALA A 169 3.11 2.00 10.55
N LEU A 170 2.81 3.28 10.28
CA LEU A 170 3.82 4.31 10.04
C LEU A 170 4.76 4.46 11.23
N ALA A 171 4.22 4.49 12.46
CA ALA A 171 5.03 4.56 13.66
C ALA A 171 5.96 3.35 13.79
N VAL A 172 5.49 2.13 13.48
CA VAL A 172 6.32 0.92 13.50
C VAL A 172 7.46 1.00 12.48
N PHE A 173 7.19 1.42 11.24
CA PHE A 173 8.22 1.52 10.21
C PHE A 173 9.25 2.62 10.47
N MET A 174 8.83 3.71 11.13
CA MET A 174 9.65 4.89 11.34
C MET A 174 10.33 4.92 12.72
N ILE A 175 10.04 3.98 13.63
CA ILE A 175 10.43 4.12 15.05
C ILE A 175 11.94 4.26 15.26
N ASP A 176 12.75 3.48 14.54
CA ASP A 176 14.20 3.50 14.68
C ASP A 176 14.79 4.77 14.06
N THR A 177 14.30 5.16 12.89
CA THR A 177 14.62 6.43 12.23
C THR A 177 14.22 7.64 13.08
N TRP A 178 13.08 7.56 13.76
CA TRP A 178 12.57 8.60 14.66
C TRP A 178 13.43 8.75 15.91
N ARG A 179 13.99 7.64 16.42
CA ARG A 179 14.96 7.69 17.53
C ARG A 179 16.27 8.34 17.09
N ALA A 180 16.77 7.97 15.90
CA ALA A 180 18.00 8.51 15.33
C ALA A 180 17.94 10.00 14.98
N LEU A 181 16.75 10.59 14.78
CA LEU A 181 16.58 12.05 14.61
C LEU A 181 17.24 12.86 15.72
N ARG A 182 17.29 12.32 16.94
CA ARG A 182 17.89 13.00 18.10
C ARG A 182 19.40 13.13 17.98
N ASP A 183 20.02 12.21 17.26
CA ASP A 183 21.47 12.08 17.13
C ASP A 183 22.00 12.74 15.83
N GLY A 184 21.10 13.33 15.03
CA GLY A 184 21.43 14.12 13.84
C GLY A 184 21.24 13.38 12.52
N ARG A 185 21.59 14.05 11.43
CA ARG A 185 21.34 13.56 10.06
C ARG A 185 22.15 12.31 9.72
N ASP A 186 23.41 12.25 10.14
CA ASP A 186 24.28 11.12 9.82
C ASP A 186 23.81 9.84 10.51
N ALA A 187 23.25 9.96 11.72
CA ALA A 187 22.64 8.85 12.43
C ALA A 187 21.46 8.25 11.66
N ILE A 188 20.60 9.10 11.07
CA ILE A 188 19.47 8.66 10.24
C ILE A 188 19.94 7.84 9.03
N LEU A 189 21.00 8.29 8.35
CA LEU A 189 21.54 7.62 7.17
C LEU A 189 22.18 6.26 7.50
N GLN A 190 22.62 6.09 8.74
CA GLN A 190 23.26 4.87 9.23
C GLN A 190 22.31 3.93 9.98
N VAL A 191 21.01 4.26 10.09
CA VAL A 191 20.02 3.40 10.76
C VAL A 191 19.92 2.07 10.04
N LEU A 192 20.20 0.98 10.77
CA LEU A 192 20.05 -0.38 10.31
C LEU A 192 19.32 -1.20 11.40
N PRO A 193 17.97 -1.27 11.37
CA PRO A 193 17.22 -1.92 12.42
C PRO A 193 17.44 -3.43 12.43
N THR A 194 17.49 -4.03 13.61
CA THR A 194 17.71 -5.48 13.78
C THR A 194 16.42 -6.24 14.11
N MET A 195 15.39 -5.55 14.61
CA MET A 195 14.16 -6.15 15.11
C MET A 195 12.95 -5.39 14.60
N PHE A 196 11.95 -6.12 14.08
CA PHE A 196 10.67 -5.56 13.64
C PHE A 196 9.56 -5.86 14.66
N ASN A 197 8.77 -4.85 15.04
CA ASN A 197 7.70 -5.01 16.02
C ASN A 197 6.44 -5.65 15.42
N TRP A 198 6.53 -6.96 15.16
CA TRP A 198 5.44 -7.76 14.58
C TRP A 198 4.11 -7.68 15.34
N PRO A 199 4.07 -7.80 16.69
CA PRO A 199 2.79 -7.74 17.40
C PRO A 199 2.04 -6.42 17.17
N LEU A 200 2.74 -5.28 17.25
CA LEU A 200 2.13 -3.98 17.00
C LEU A 200 1.74 -3.80 15.52
N PHE A 201 2.56 -4.32 14.61
CA PHE A 201 2.25 -4.33 13.18
C PHE A 201 0.97 -5.12 12.88
N TRP A 202 0.76 -6.29 13.47
CA TRP A 202 -0.46 -7.07 13.25
C TRP A 202 -1.70 -6.37 13.78
N VAL A 203 -1.60 -5.69 14.93
CA VAL A 203 -2.68 -4.83 15.44
C VAL A 203 -2.99 -3.71 14.45
N ALA A 204 -1.95 -3.03 13.95
CA ALA A 204 -2.10 -1.98 12.95
C ALA A 204 -2.80 -2.50 11.68
N LEU A 205 -2.37 -3.65 11.16
CA LEU A 205 -2.94 -4.28 9.97
C LEU A 205 -4.42 -4.66 10.15
N LEU A 206 -4.78 -5.21 11.31
CA LEU A 206 -6.17 -5.55 11.63
C LEU A 206 -7.05 -4.30 11.68
N LEU A 207 -6.56 -3.22 12.27
CA LEU A 207 -7.25 -1.94 12.30
C LEU A 207 -7.44 -1.35 10.89
N MET A 208 -6.40 -1.43 10.04
CA MET A 208 -6.46 -1.04 8.62
C MET A 208 -7.49 -1.86 7.84
N ALA A 209 -7.65 -3.15 8.15
CA ALA A 209 -8.62 -4.02 7.49
C ALA A 209 -10.08 -3.75 7.89
N SER A 210 -10.34 -2.94 8.92
CA SER A 210 -11.69 -2.72 9.46
C SER A 210 -12.75 -2.24 8.44
N PRO A 211 -12.47 -1.38 7.45
CA PRO A 211 -13.47 -1.00 6.45
C PRO A 211 -13.83 -2.17 5.52
N ALA A 212 -12.85 -3.01 5.16
CA ALA A 212 -13.08 -4.20 4.35
C ALA A 212 -13.91 -5.23 5.13
N LEU A 213 -13.55 -5.48 6.40
CA LEU A 213 -14.27 -6.41 7.27
C LEU A 213 -15.73 -5.98 7.47
N HIS A 214 -15.97 -4.70 7.75
CA HIS A 214 -17.32 -4.15 7.88
C HIS A 214 -18.13 -4.35 6.59
N GLN A 215 -17.51 -4.10 5.45
CA GLN A 215 -18.19 -4.26 4.16
C GLN A 215 -18.50 -5.73 3.84
N VAL A 216 -17.58 -6.66 4.10
CA VAL A 216 -17.82 -8.10 3.93
C VAL A 216 -18.96 -8.56 4.85
N ALA A 217 -18.98 -8.11 6.10
CA ALA A 217 -20.05 -8.41 7.03
C ALA A 217 -21.41 -7.89 6.54
N PHE A 218 -21.47 -6.64 6.05
CA PHE A 218 -22.68 -6.04 5.49
C PHE A 218 -23.20 -6.78 4.25
N LEU A 219 -22.30 -7.19 3.33
CA LEU A 219 -22.69 -7.97 2.15
C LEU A 219 -23.23 -9.35 2.53
N ARG A 220 -22.71 -9.95 3.61
CA ARG A 220 -23.18 -11.25 4.12
C ARG A 220 -24.59 -11.15 4.72
N THR A 221 -24.88 -10.10 5.50
CA THR A 221 -26.23 -9.89 6.08
C THR A 221 -27.28 -9.57 5.01
N LYS A 222 -26.94 -8.79 3.98
CA LYS A 222 -27.88 -8.54 2.86
C LYS A 222 -28.24 -9.83 2.13
N LYS A 223 -27.26 -10.72 1.90
CA LYS A 223 -27.50 -12.03 1.28
C LYS A 223 -28.36 -12.96 2.14
N SER A 224 -28.27 -12.88 3.47
CA SER A 224 -29.11 -13.70 4.37
C SER A 224 -30.55 -13.20 4.44
N VAL A 225 -30.78 -11.88 4.45
CA VAL A 225 -32.14 -11.29 4.44
C VAL A 225 -32.90 -11.65 3.15
N PHE A 226 -32.23 -11.66 2.00
CA PHE A 226 -32.83 -12.06 0.72
C PHE A 226 -33.06 -13.58 0.56
N ARG A 227 -32.57 -14.42 1.49
CA ARG A 227 -32.79 -15.88 1.49
C ARG A 227 -33.93 -16.34 2.40
N LEU A 228 -34.67 -15.43 3.04
CA LEU A 228 -35.91 -15.81 3.73
C LEU A 228 -36.96 -16.22 2.67
N PRO A 229 -37.48 -17.46 2.70
CA PRO A 229 -38.46 -17.90 1.72
C PRO A 229 -39.71 -17.04 1.86
N CYS A 230 -40.13 -16.43 0.75
CA CYS A 230 -41.43 -15.80 0.61
C CYS A 230 -42.49 -16.90 0.58
N CYS A 231 -42.77 -17.49 1.75
CA CYS A 231 -43.75 -18.58 1.91
C CYS A 231 -44.86 -18.12 2.83
N TRP A 232 -45.63 -17.12 2.38
CA TRP A 232 -46.98 -16.82 2.87
C TRP A 232 -47.80 -16.25 1.70
N ARG A 233 -48.25 -17.14 0.80
CA ARG A 233 -49.51 -16.92 0.07
C ARG A 233 -50.56 -17.80 0.73
N LEU A 234 -51.40 -17.18 1.55
CA LEU A 234 -52.76 -17.67 1.83
C LEU A 234 -53.63 -17.30 0.62
N PRO A 235 -54.62 -18.13 0.29
CA PRO A 235 -55.96 -17.89 0.84
C PRO A 235 -56.47 -19.03 1.72
#